data_AF-A0A2X3K060-F1
#
_entry.id   AF-A0A2X3K060-F1
#
_cell.length_a   1.000
_cell.length_b   1.000
_cell.length_c   1.000
_cell.angle_alpha   90.00
_cell.angle_beta   90.00
_cell.angle_gamma   90.00
#
_symmetry.space_group_name_H-M   'P 1'
#
loop_
_entity.id
_entity.type
_entity.pdbx_description
1 polymer ?
#
loop_
_entity_poly.entity_id
_entity_poly.type
_entity_poly.pdbx_seq_one_letter_code
_entity_poly.pdbx_strand_id
1 'polypeptide(L)'
;MKAAIRANYSNPPAHGASVVATILSNDALRAIWEQELTDMRQRIQRMRQLFVNTLQEKGANRDFSFIIKQNGMFSFSGPDKRTSAASARRVWRICGCFWSRKCGRDDTR
;
A
#
# COMPACT_ATOMS: atom_id res chain seq x y z
N MET A 1 6.14 31.24 3.51
CA MET A 1 6.60 29.86 3.75
C MET A 1 7.83 29.76 4.67
N LYS A 2 8.91 30.54 4.47
CA LYS A 2 10.14 30.50 5.31
C LYS A 2 9.91 30.75 6.82
N ALA A 3 9.00 31.66 7.19
CA ALA A 3 8.73 31.99 8.60
C ALA A 3 8.12 30.82 9.41
N ALA A 4 7.20 30.06 8.82
CA ALA A 4 6.56 28.92 9.47
C ALA A 4 7.53 27.74 9.67
N ILE A 5 8.45 27.52 8.72
CA ILE A 5 9.48 26.47 8.79
C ILE A 5 10.45 26.76 9.94
N ARG A 6 10.90 28.00 10.05
CA ARG A 6 11.82 28.44 11.12
C ARG A 6 11.20 28.28 12.51
N ALA A 7 9.91 28.58 12.65
CA ALA A 7 9.18 28.47 13.91
C ALA A 7 8.86 27.01 14.31
N ASN A 8 8.77 26.09 13.35
CA ASN A 8 8.32 24.72 13.62
C ASN A 8 9.48 23.73 13.81
N TYR A 9 10.50 23.79 12.94
CA TYR A 9 11.65 22.88 12.99
C TYR A 9 12.98 23.53 12.55
N SER A 10 13.05 24.86 12.50
CA SER A 10 14.22 25.66 12.12
C SER A 10 14.72 25.45 10.68
N ASN A 11 15.41 24.34 10.42
CA ASN A 11 16.00 24.02 9.13
C ASN A 11 15.63 22.58 8.71
N PRO A 12 15.08 22.36 7.50
CA PRO A 12 14.77 21.01 7.04
C PRO A 12 16.02 20.13 6.94
N PRO A 13 15.88 18.80 7.16
CA PRO A 13 16.98 17.85 6.98
C PRO A 13 17.44 17.83 5.52
N ALA A 14 18.69 18.22 5.28
CA ALA A 14 19.23 18.44 3.94
C ALA A 14 19.55 17.15 3.16
N HIS A 15 19.87 16.06 3.87
CA HIS A 15 20.41 14.86 3.23
C HIS A 15 19.41 14.20 2.27
N GLY A 16 18.16 13.99 2.69
CA GLY A 16 17.13 13.37 1.84
C GLY A 16 16.81 14.22 0.60
N ALA A 17 16.73 15.55 0.77
CA ALA A 17 16.52 16.47 -0.36
C ALA A 17 17.70 16.45 -1.33
N SER A 18 18.94 16.37 -0.83
CA SER A 18 20.16 16.29 -1.65
C SER A 18 20.23 14.99 -2.47
N VAL A 19 19.85 13.85 -1.88
CA VAL A 19 19.79 12.56 -2.60
C VAL A 19 18.76 12.63 -3.73
N VAL A 20 17.56 13.13 -3.45
CA VAL A 20 16.51 13.28 -4.47
C VAL A 20 16.94 14.24 -5.57
N ALA A 21 17.59 15.36 -5.22
CA ALA A 21 18.12 16.31 -6.19
C ALA A 21 19.19 15.68 -7.09
N THR A 22 20.10 14.88 -6.53
CA THR A 22 21.13 14.14 -7.29
C THR A 22 20.50 13.17 -8.28
N ILE A 23 19.49 12.40 -7.86
CA ILE A 23 18.81 11.43 -8.71
C ILE A 23 18.06 12.12 -9.85
N LEU A 24 17.35 13.22 -9.56
CA LEU A 24 16.50 13.91 -10.55
C LEU A 24 17.28 14.83 -11.51
N SER A 25 18.50 15.24 -11.14
CA SER A 25 19.35 16.11 -11.99
C SER A 25 20.21 15.35 -12.99
N ASN A 26 20.31 14.02 -12.87
CA ASN A 26 21.05 13.16 -13.79
C ASN A 26 20.06 12.25 -14.54
N ASP A 27 19.98 12.41 -15.86
CA ASP A 27 19.01 11.68 -16.70
C ASP A 27 19.16 10.16 -16.62
N ALA A 28 20.39 9.64 -16.47
CA ALA A 28 20.62 8.20 -16.34
C ALA A 28 20.11 7.67 -14.99
N LEU A 29 20.37 8.39 -13.89
CA LEU A 29 19.87 8.02 -12.57
C LEU A 29 18.35 8.15 -12.48
N ARG A 30 17.79 9.18 -13.10
CA ARG A 30 16.35 9.38 -13.20
C ARG A 30 15.68 8.24 -13.95
N ALA A 31 16.24 7.80 -15.08
CA ALA A 31 15.69 6.69 -15.86
C ALA A 31 15.65 5.39 -15.04
N ILE A 32 16.72 5.10 -14.29
CA ILE A 32 16.76 3.93 -13.38
C ILE A 32 15.67 4.05 -12.31
N TRP A 33 15.55 5.21 -11.67
CA TRP A 33 14.55 5.45 -10.64
C TRP A 33 13.11 5.32 -11.16
N GLU A 34 12.82 5.88 -12.34
CA GLU A 34 11.50 5.77 -12.98
C GLU A 34 11.16 4.32 -13.38
N GLN A 35 12.18 3.56 -13.81
CA GLN A 35 12.05 2.14 -14.12
C GLN A 35 11.69 1.34 -12.87
N GLU A 36 12.46 1.50 -11.78
CA GLU A 36 12.20 0.81 -10.51
C GLU A 36 10.81 1.13 -9.96
N LEU A 37 10.41 2.40 -9.98
CA LEU A 37 9.07 2.82 -9.58
C LEU A 37 7.97 2.18 -10.45
N THR A 38 8.21 2.09 -11.76
CA THR A 38 7.29 1.45 -12.69
C THR A 38 7.14 -0.03 -12.38
N ASP A 39 8.24 -0.74 -12.10
CA ASP A 39 8.22 -2.16 -11.77
C ASP A 39 7.49 -2.43 -10.45
N MET A 40 7.71 -1.58 -9.44
CA MET A 40 6.98 -1.66 -8.17
C MET A 40 5.48 -1.44 -8.37
N ARG A 41 5.09 -0.44 -9.17
CA ARG A 41 3.69 -0.16 -9.52
C ARG A 41 3.05 -1.34 -10.24
N GLN A 42 3.72 -1.90 -11.25
CA GLN A 42 3.24 -3.06 -11.98
C GLN A 42 3.10 -4.28 -11.06
N ARG A 43 4.04 -4.49 -10.13
CA ARG A 43 3.96 -5.58 -9.15
C ARG A 43 2.71 -5.46 -8.28
N ILE A 44 2.40 -4.26 -7.78
CA ILE A 44 1.16 -4.01 -7.01
C ILE A 44 -0.07 -4.34 -7.86
N GLN A 45 -0.10 -3.91 -9.12
CA GLN A 45 -1.22 -4.19 -10.01
C GLN A 45 -1.40 -5.69 -10.27
N ARG A 46 -0.31 -6.44 -10.49
CA ARG A 46 -0.35 -7.89 -10.65
C ARG A 46 -0.91 -8.58 -9.41
N MET A 47 -0.52 -8.14 -8.21
CA MET A 47 -1.04 -8.70 -6.96
C MET A 47 -2.53 -8.40 -6.76
N ARG A 48 -3.01 -7.22 -7.17
CA ARG A 48 -4.45 -6.88 -7.16
C ARG A 48 -5.24 -7.80 -8.09
N GLN A 49 -4.74 -8.04 -9.30
CA GLN A 49 -5.38 -8.95 -10.25
C GLN A 49 -5.43 -10.39 -9.73
N LEU A 50 -4.29 -10.90 -9.23
CA LEU A 50 -4.21 -12.24 -8.65
C LEU A 50 -5.18 -12.40 -7.48
N PHE A 51 -5.28 -11.38 -6.63
CA PHE A 51 -6.19 -11.38 -5.49
C PHE A 51 -7.66 -11.45 -5.92
N VAL A 52 -8.10 -10.66 -6.92
CA VAL A 52 -9.48 -10.73 -7.41
C VAL A 52 -9.78 -12.07 -8.09
N ASN A 53 -8.85 -12.59 -8.90
CA ASN A 53 -9.00 -13.88 -9.57
C ASN A 53 -9.15 -15.02 -8.55
N THR A 54 -8.27 -15.07 -7.54
CA THR A 54 -8.35 -16.10 -6.50
C THR A 54 -9.62 -16.01 -5.66
N LEU A 55 -10.17 -14.81 -5.42
CA LEU A 55 -11.48 -14.67 -4.76
C LEU A 55 -12.63 -15.20 -5.62
N GLN A 56 -12.60 -14.95 -6.93
CA GLN A 56 -13.59 -15.49 -7.86
C GLN A 56 -13.55 -17.01 -7.90
N GLU A 57 -12.36 -17.61 -8.00
CA GLU A 57 -12.15 -19.06 -7.95
C GLU A 57 -12.65 -19.69 -6.63
N LYS A 58 -12.52 -18.98 -5.51
CA LYS A 58 -13.00 -19.44 -4.20
C LYS A 58 -14.49 -19.21 -3.98
N GLY A 59 -15.23 -18.75 -4.99
CA GLY A 59 -16.68 -18.60 -4.94
C GLY A 59 -17.14 -17.40 -4.09
N ALA A 60 -16.37 -16.31 -4.07
CA ALA A 60 -16.78 -15.12 -3.35
C ALA A 60 -18.05 -14.52 -3.96
N ASN A 61 -19.09 -14.37 -3.15
CA ASN A 61 -20.44 -13.98 -3.61
C ASN A 61 -20.59 -12.48 -3.98
N ARG A 62 -19.50 -11.72 -3.95
CA ARG A 62 -19.49 -10.26 -4.17
C ARG A 62 -18.46 -9.92 -5.24
N ASP A 63 -18.76 -8.93 -6.06
CA ASP A 63 -17.81 -8.42 -7.05
C ASP A 63 -16.69 -7.61 -6.36
N PHE A 64 -15.45 -8.04 -6.57
CA PHE A 64 -14.23 -7.38 -6.09
C PHE A 64 -13.45 -6.67 -7.20
N SER A 65 -14.02 -6.54 -8.41
CA SER A 65 -13.41 -5.87 -9.56
C SER A 65 -12.93 -4.44 -9.27
N PHE A 66 -13.55 -3.76 -8.30
CA PHE A 66 -13.17 -2.42 -7.86
C PHE A 66 -11.75 -2.36 -7.27
N ILE A 67 -11.20 -3.45 -6.73
CA ILE A 67 -9.84 -3.49 -6.14
C ILE A 67 -8.76 -3.33 -7.21
N ILE A 68 -9.02 -3.79 -8.44
CA ILE A 68 -8.11 -3.65 -9.59
C ILE A 68 -8.07 -2.21 -10.09
N LYS A 69 -9.19 -1.48 -9.97
CA LYS A 69 -9.33 -0.10 -10.44
C LYS A 69 -8.74 0.93 -9.45
N GLN A 70 -8.46 0.52 -8.21
CA GLN A 70 -7.89 1.40 -7.19
C GLN A 70 -6.37 1.58 -7.39
N ASN A 71 -5.92 2.83 -7.29
CA ASN A 71 -4.52 3.20 -7.39
C ASN A 71 -3.89 3.35 -6.00
N GLY A 72 -2.59 3.06 -5.91
CA GLY A 72 -1.80 3.20 -4.69
C GLY A 72 -1.57 1.88 -3.96
N MET A 73 -0.94 1.97 -2.79
CA MET A 73 -0.52 0.79 -2.02
C MET A 73 -1.68 0.14 -1.24
N PHE A 74 -2.73 0.91 -0.96
CA PHE A 74 -3.83 0.47 -0.10
C PHE A 74 -5.11 0.26 -0.90
N SER A 75 -6.00 -0.57 -0.35
CA SER A 75 -7.32 -0.79 -0.89
C SER A 75 -8.35 -0.80 0.22
N PHE A 76 -9.50 -0.19 -0.05
CA PHE A 76 -10.65 -0.31 0.83
C PHE A 76 -11.43 -1.57 0.47
N SER A 77 -11.43 -2.57 1.34
CA SER A 77 -12.10 -3.86 1.11
C SER A 77 -13.61 -3.85 1.38
N GLY A 78 -14.17 -2.71 1.80
CA GLY A 78 -15.61 -2.48 1.93
C GLY A 78 -16.36 -3.45 2.84
N PRO A 79 -15.93 -3.72 4.09
CA PRO A 79 -16.79 -4.40 5.04
C PRO A 79 -18.02 -3.52 5.32
N ASP A 80 -19.21 -4.06 5.06
CA ASP A 80 -20.45 -3.47 5.57
C ASP A 80 -20.42 -3.51 7.11
N LYS A 81 -20.88 -2.42 7.74
CA LYS A 81 -20.90 -2.25 9.19
C LYS A 81 -21.68 -3.37 9.91
N ARG A 82 -22.59 -4.05 9.20
CA ARG A 82 -23.42 -5.14 9.70
C ARG A 82 -22.78 -6.53 9.52
N THR A 83 -21.81 -6.67 8.63
CA THR A 83 -21.08 -7.92 8.40
C THR A 83 -19.98 -8.07 9.45
N SER A 84 -20.41 -8.51 10.64
CA SER A 84 -19.56 -8.75 11.81
C SER A 84 -18.41 -9.73 11.52
N ALA A 85 -17.33 -9.58 12.30
CA ALA A 85 -15.99 -10.18 12.16
C ALA A 85 -15.89 -11.72 11.91
N ALA A 86 -17.00 -12.45 11.94
CA ALA A 86 -17.05 -13.88 11.67
C ALA A 86 -16.81 -14.24 10.19
N SER A 87 -17.44 -13.53 9.24
CA SER A 87 -17.24 -13.77 7.80
C SER A 87 -15.93 -13.17 7.28
N ALA A 88 -15.46 -12.09 7.93
CA ALA A 88 -14.18 -11.48 7.66
C ALA A 88 -13.03 -12.49 7.83
N ARG A 89 -13.06 -13.38 8.84
CA ARG A 89 -11.98 -14.38 9.06
C ARG A 89 -11.70 -15.30 7.87
N ARG A 90 -12.70 -15.61 7.03
CA ARG A 90 -12.52 -16.47 5.84
C ARG A 90 -11.85 -15.72 4.69
N VAL A 91 -12.21 -14.45 4.50
CA VAL A 91 -11.60 -13.55 3.50
C VAL A 91 -10.23 -13.03 3.97
N TRP A 92 -10.05 -12.76 5.27
CA TRP A 92 -8.79 -12.29 5.86
C TRP A 92 -7.67 -13.32 5.78
N ARG A 93 -8.02 -14.62 5.75
CA ARG A 93 -7.06 -15.71 5.51
C ARG A 93 -6.51 -15.68 4.07
N ILE A 94 -7.21 -15.04 3.14
CA ILE A 94 -6.81 -14.84 1.74
C ILE A 94 -6.23 -13.43 1.53
N CYS A 95 -6.77 -12.39 2.18
CA CYS A 95 -6.24 -11.01 2.22
C CYS A 95 -5.01 -10.85 3.12
N GLY A 96 -4.41 -11.93 3.63
CA GLY A 96 -3.35 -11.87 4.62
C GLY A 96 -2.27 -10.88 4.18
N CYS A 97 -2.21 -9.75 4.90
CA CYS A 97 -1.19 -8.73 4.72
C CYS A 97 0.17 -9.41 4.61
N PHE A 98 0.80 -9.31 3.44
CA PHE A 98 2.18 -9.72 3.20
C PHE A 98 3.19 -8.96 4.08
N TRP A 99 2.73 -8.04 4.93
CA TRP A 99 3.51 -7.45 6.00
C TRP A 99 3.01 -7.91 7.36
N SER A 100 3.59 -9.02 7.82
CA SER A 100 3.44 -9.55 9.16
C SER A 100 3.90 -8.50 10.18
N ARG A 101 2.95 -7.89 10.89
CA ARG A 101 3.18 -7.39 12.25
C ARG A 101 2.30 -8.16 13.20
N LYS A 102 2.94 -9.17 13.77
CA LYS A 102 2.61 -9.90 14.99
C LYS A 102 2.30 -8.87 16.10
N CYS A 103 1.04 -8.57 16.34
CA CYS A 103 0.60 -7.95 17.58
C CYS A 103 0.02 -9.06 18.46
N GLY A 104 0.66 -9.22 19.62
CA GLY A 104 0.38 -10.25 20.60
C GLY A 104 -1.08 -10.27 21.00
N ARG A 105 -1.58 -11.49 21.12
CA ARG A 105 -2.85 -11.84 21.72
C ARG A 105 -2.54 -12.07 23.20
N ASP A 106 -2.67 -11.03 24.02
CA ASP A 106 -2.84 -11.17 25.47
C ASP A 106 -4.24 -10.67 25.80
N ASP A 107 -5.16 -11.62 25.82
CA ASP A 107 -6.49 -11.47 26.41
C ASP A 107 -6.58 -12.60 27.44
N THR A 108 -5.82 -12.45 28.53
CA THR A 108 -6.05 -13.23 29.75
C THR A 108 -7.26 -12.66 30.45
N ARG A 109 -8.37 -13.37 30.31
CA ARG A 109 -9.38 -13.52 31.35
C ARG A 109 -9.46 -15.00 31.70
#